data_AF-A0A7J4I6L8-F1
#
_entry.id   AF-A0A7J4I6L8-F1
#
_cell.length_a   1.000
_cell.length_b   1.000
_cell.length_c   1.000
_cell.angle_alpha   90.00
_cell.angle_beta   90.00
_cell.angle_gamma   90.00
#
_symmetry.space_group_name_H-M   'P 1'
#
loop_
_entity.id
_entity.type
_entity.pdbx_description
1 polymer ?
#
loop_
_entity_poly.entity_id
_entity_poly.type
_entity_poly.pdbx_seq_one_letter_code
_entity_poly.pdbx_strand_id
1 'polypeptide(L)'
;MQQEVSAELDFVAFEAAQVYCFVLELKKRAERMGREVVVVGNKTYGEIAALPVKARLEQQGVQVYSCKVPSSFMGEFRVPETAEMPSELLRRMMADQPVVAVVDGTHSPGQDEHVRYPRAMLGYVNLAASVNEVLGLQTRFGIISDEQLVRLRADTNFNELIASMAQLVPPGTSPLGYEVGFWNPARKRGVLEIFSYTSVHVKEHFAEPLDPQQLSGPAIVLITSTLPADSQLYAGAGLPKKHTPGYFDDRPWRQIEGLEKRLQAAAERYLTS
;
A
#
# COMPACT_ATOMS: atom_id res chain seq x y z
N MET A 1 -28.43 -3.32 11.38
CA MET A 1 -28.02 -2.30 10.39
C MET A 1 -27.28 -1.10 10.98
N GLN A 2 -27.89 -0.18 11.75
CA GLN A 2 -27.15 1.00 12.30
C GLN A 2 -26.02 0.60 13.27
N GLN A 3 -26.24 -0.41 14.11
CA GLN A 3 -25.24 -0.92 15.05
C GLN A 3 -24.06 -1.63 14.35
N GLU A 4 -24.31 -2.41 13.30
CA GLU A 4 -23.26 -3.09 12.52
C GLU A 4 -22.37 -2.10 11.78
N VAL A 5 -22.97 -1.06 11.16
CA VAL A 5 -22.20 0.02 10.55
C VAL A 5 -21.35 0.72 11.61
N SER A 6 -21.89 0.95 12.82
CA SER A 6 -21.10 1.58 13.89
C SER A 6 -19.90 0.75 14.33
N ALA A 7 -20.03 -0.58 14.43
CA ALA A 7 -18.93 -1.46 14.82
C ALA A 7 -17.84 -1.50 13.74
N GLU A 8 -18.21 -1.57 12.46
CA GLU A 8 -17.23 -1.56 11.35
C GLU A 8 -16.47 -0.24 11.27
N LEU A 9 -17.09 0.91 11.59
CA LEU A 9 -16.34 2.18 11.69
C LEU A 9 -15.27 2.14 12.77
N ASP A 10 -15.56 1.48 13.89
CA ASP A 10 -14.63 1.38 15.00
C ASP A 10 -13.44 0.46 14.66
N PHE A 11 -13.67 -0.61 13.89
CA PHE A 11 -12.60 -1.44 13.32
C PHE A 11 -11.73 -0.68 12.32
N VAL A 12 -12.33 -0.02 11.31
CA VAL A 12 -11.59 0.79 10.32
C VAL A 12 -10.73 1.83 11.03
N ALA A 13 -11.31 2.53 12.01
CA ALA A 13 -10.63 3.57 12.76
C ALA A 13 -9.45 3.02 13.57
N PHE A 14 -9.61 1.86 14.21
CA PHE A 14 -8.54 1.22 14.95
C PHE A 14 -7.40 0.75 14.04
N GLU A 15 -7.72 0.07 12.94
CA GLU A 15 -6.74 -0.37 11.95
C GLU A 15 -5.99 0.82 11.32
N ALA A 16 -6.71 1.89 11.00
CA ALA A 16 -6.12 3.13 10.49
C ALA A 16 -5.16 3.77 11.49
N ALA A 17 -5.47 3.71 12.80
CA ALA A 17 -4.55 4.18 13.84
C ALA A 17 -3.25 3.35 13.88
N GLN A 18 -3.32 2.03 13.64
CA GLN A 18 -2.11 1.20 13.50
C GLN A 18 -1.28 1.62 12.28
N VAL A 19 -1.92 1.87 11.14
CA VAL A 19 -1.26 2.39 9.93
C VAL A 19 -0.61 3.75 10.20
N TYR A 20 -1.30 4.65 10.90
CA TYR A 20 -0.78 5.96 11.27
C TYR A 20 0.51 5.84 12.08
N CYS A 21 0.50 5.04 13.15
CA CYS A 21 1.68 4.81 13.99
C CYS A 21 2.87 4.30 13.17
N PHE A 22 2.64 3.31 12.30
CA PHE A 22 3.68 2.78 11.43
C PHE A 22 4.21 3.82 10.43
N VAL A 23 3.34 4.62 9.81
CA VAL A 23 3.76 5.70 8.89
C VAL A 23 4.59 6.76 9.61
N LEU A 24 4.31 7.06 10.89
CA LEU A 24 5.16 7.96 11.66
C LEU A 24 6.55 7.36 11.96
N GLU A 25 6.64 6.06 12.19
CA GLU A 25 7.93 5.38 12.32
C GLU A 25 8.72 5.41 11.01
N LEU A 26 8.05 5.13 9.87
CA LEU A 26 8.64 5.29 8.54
C LEU A 26 9.14 6.72 8.32
N LYS A 27 8.35 7.73 8.69
CA LYS A 27 8.71 9.15 8.55
C LYS A 27 9.96 9.48 9.34
N LYS A 28 10.03 9.09 10.62
CA LYS A 28 11.21 9.29 11.45
C LYS A 28 12.45 8.64 10.85
N ARG A 29 12.32 7.47 10.23
CA ARG A 29 13.44 6.83 9.52
C ARG A 29 13.82 7.59 8.25
N ALA A 30 12.84 7.92 7.41
CA ALA A 30 13.05 8.60 6.14
C ALA A 30 13.76 9.94 6.34
N GLU A 31 13.35 10.72 7.35
CA GLU A 31 13.98 12.00 7.69
C GLU A 31 15.46 11.87 8.03
N ARG A 32 15.86 10.80 8.76
CA ARG A 32 17.28 10.51 9.04
C ARG A 32 18.07 10.18 7.78
N MET A 33 17.41 9.74 6.72
CA MET A 33 18.01 9.50 5.40
C MET A 33 17.89 10.71 4.47
N GLY A 34 17.37 11.85 4.96
CA GLY A 34 17.11 13.04 4.15
C GLY A 34 15.96 12.85 3.15
N ARG A 35 14.98 12.02 3.47
CA ARG A 35 13.85 11.65 2.59
C ARG A 35 12.51 11.95 3.25
N GLU A 36 11.50 12.13 2.41
CA GLU A 36 10.11 12.29 2.84
C GLU A 36 9.36 10.96 2.80
N VAL A 37 8.20 10.93 3.46
CA VAL A 37 7.21 9.86 3.31
C VAL A 37 5.97 10.41 2.63
N VAL A 38 5.43 9.62 1.72
CA VAL A 38 4.12 9.85 1.10
C VAL A 38 3.24 8.64 1.33
N VAL A 39 1.94 8.85 1.46
CA VAL A 39 0.96 7.77 1.58
C VAL A 39 0.12 7.71 0.31
N VAL A 40 -0.15 6.51 -0.17
CA VAL A 40 -1.01 6.24 -1.30
C VAL A 40 -2.12 5.30 -0.84
N GLY A 41 -3.35 5.80 -0.77
CA GLY A 41 -4.52 4.93 -0.58
C GLY A 41 -4.95 4.34 -1.92
N ASN A 42 -4.96 3.01 -2.04
CA ASN A 42 -5.53 2.36 -3.22
C ASN A 42 -7.05 2.63 -3.28
N LYS A 43 -7.56 3.18 -4.39
CA LYS A 43 -8.92 3.77 -4.54
C LYS A 43 -10.10 2.84 -4.20
N THR A 44 -9.89 1.54 -4.08
CA THR A 44 -10.93 0.60 -3.64
C THR A 44 -11.02 0.57 -2.10
N TYR A 45 -10.09 -0.13 -1.45
CA TYR A 45 -10.12 -0.35 0.00
C TYR A 45 -9.05 0.44 0.76
N GLY A 46 -8.00 0.86 0.07
CA GLY A 46 -6.93 1.65 0.66
C GLY A 46 -7.33 3.08 1.00
N GLU A 47 -8.14 3.71 0.15
CA GLU A 47 -8.64 5.06 0.40
C GLU A 47 -9.45 5.11 1.69
N ILE A 48 -10.35 4.13 1.89
CA ILE A 48 -11.16 4.09 3.11
C ILE A 48 -10.36 3.69 4.35
N ALA A 49 -9.37 2.81 4.21
CA ALA A 49 -8.48 2.45 5.31
C ALA A 49 -7.58 3.62 5.75
N ALA A 50 -7.17 4.49 4.83
CA ALA A 50 -6.34 5.66 5.15
C ALA A 50 -7.18 6.88 5.59
N LEU A 51 -8.45 6.96 5.18
CA LEU A 51 -9.33 8.10 5.42
C LEU A 51 -9.41 8.57 6.89
N PRO A 52 -9.53 7.69 7.91
CA PRO A 52 -9.68 8.11 9.29
C PRO A 52 -8.47 8.91 9.82
N VAL A 53 -7.28 8.64 9.27
CA VAL A 53 -6.02 9.23 9.74
C VAL A 53 -5.41 10.22 8.74
N LYS A 54 -6.06 10.45 7.59
CA LYS A 54 -5.57 11.34 6.53
C LYS A 54 -5.21 12.74 7.04
N ALA A 55 -6.15 13.43 7.69
CA ALA A 55 -5.92 14.79 8.18
C ALA A 55 -4.77 14.86 9.20
N ARG A 56 -4.63 13.82 10.04
CA ARG A 56 -3.55 13.70 11.02
C ARG A 56 -2.21 13.44 10.35
N LEU A 57 -2.15 12.63 9.29
CA LEU A 57 -0.95 12.44 8.47
C LEU A 57 -0.53 13.76 7.80
N GLU A 58 -1.47 14.48 7.21
CA GLU A 58 -1.22 15.77 6.56
C GLU A 58 -0.71 16.83 7.55
N GLN A 59 -1.24 16.87 8.78
CA GLN A 59 -0.71 17.71 9.86
C GLN A 59 0.74 17.38 10.25
N GLN A 60 1.17 16.14 10.04
CA GLN A 60 2.57 15.71 10.23
C GLN A 60 3.42 15.94 8.97
N GLY A 61 2.91 16.64 7.96
CA GLY A 61 3.61 16.90 6.71
C GLY A 61 3.71 15.67 5.79
N VAL A 62 2.90 14.64 6.01
CA VAL A 62 2.82 13.48 5.10
C VAL A 62 1.73 13.75 4.06
N GLN A 63 2.12 13.79 2.79
CA GLN A 63 1.16 13.95 1.70
C GLN A 63 0.42 12.63 1.43
N VAL A 64 -0.90 12.70 1.24
CA VAL A 64 -1.76 11.53 1.00
C VAL A 64 -2.38 11.61 -0.40
N TYR A 65 -2.02 10.66 -1.24
CA TYR A 65 -2.54 10.50 -2.60
C TYR A 65 -3.58 9.38 -2.67
N SER A 66 -4.37 9.41 -3.73
CA SER A 66 -5.34 8.37 -4.07
C SER A 66 -5.04 7.87 -5.49
N CYS A 67 -4.61 6.61 -5.59
CA CYS A 67 -4.27 5.95 -6.85
C CYS A 67 -5.16 4.73 -7.02
N LYS A 68 -5.49 4.36 -8.26
CA LYS A 68 -6.22 3.11 -8.50
C LYS A 68 -5.26 2.10 -9.12
N VAL A 69 -5.15 0.95 -8.47
CA VAL A 69 -4.55 -0.24 -9.07
C VAL A 69 -5.58 -1.37 -8.91
N PRO A 70 -6.32 -1.70 -9.96
CA PRO A 70 -7.41 -2.67 -9.90
C PRO A 70 -6.91 -4.13 -9.82
N SER A 71 -7.53 -4.92 -8.93
CA SER A 71 -7.23 -6.36 -8.76
C SER A 71 -7.70 -7.25 -9.92
N SER A 72 -8.58 -6.75 -10.81
CA SER A 72 -9.15 -7.47 -11.95
C SER A 72 -8.18 -7.65 -13.13
N PHE A 73 -6.96 -7.10 -13.05
CA PHE A 73 -5.92 -7.21 -14.06
C PHE A 73 -5.14 -8.53 -13.89
N MET A 74 -5.92 -9.60 -13.92
CA MET A 74 -5.68 -10.91 -13.31
C MET A 74 -4.74 -11.81 -14.12
N GLY A 75 -3.49 -11.39 -14.28
CA GLY A 75 -2.37 -12.28 -14.62
C GLY A 75 -1.21 -11.63 -15.37
N GLU A 76 -1.11 -10.31 -15.36
CA GLU A 76 -0.09 -9.62 -16.12
C GLU A 76 0.84 -8.78 -15.26
N PHE A 77 2.08 -8.74 -15.71
CA PHE A 77 3.15 -7.82 -15.37
C PHE A 77 2.76 -6.40 -15.83
N ARG A 78 1.68 -5.86 -15.27
CA ARG A 78 1.16 -4.54 -15.62
C ARG A 78 1.51 -3.54 -14.54
N VAL A 79 1.72 -2.33 -14.99
CA VAL A 79 1.92 -1.16 -14.15
C VAL A 79 0.59 -0.42 -13.95
N PRO A 80 0.48 0.43 -12.93
CA PRO A 80 -0.65 1.35 -12.81
C PRO A 80 -0.76 2.17 -14.09
N GLU A 81 -1.98 2.35 -14.60
CA GLU A 81 -2.20 3.26 -15.73
C GLU A 81 -1.74 4.67 -15.35
N THR A 82 -1.01 5.33 -16.23
CA THR A 82 -0.48 6.69 -15.99
C THR A 82 -1.60 7.68 -15.65
N ALA A 83 -2.78 7.52 -16.24
CA ALA A 83 -3.96 8.32 -15.94
C ALA A 83 -4.54 8.09 -14.53
N GLU A 84 -4.29 6.93 -13.93
CA GLU A 84 -4.74 6.58 -12.58
C GLU A 84 -3.73 6.97 -11.49
N MET A 85 -2.51 7.37 -11.88
CA MET A 85 -1.44 7.86 -11.00
C MET A 85 -1.33 9.40 -11.05
N PRO A 86 -1.35 10.10 -9.90
CA PRO A 86 -1.12 11.54 -9.88
C PRO A 86 0.26 11.88 -10.44
N SER A 87 0.33 12.76 -11.46
CA SER A 87 1.61 13.16 -12.08
C SER A 87 2.60 13.75 -11.07
N GLU A 88 2.08 14.40 -10.03
CA GLU A 88 2.89 14.91 -8.92
C GLU A 88 3.58 13.79 -8.13
N LEU A 89 2.89 12.68 -7.87
CA LEU A 89 3.49 11.52 -7.20
C LEU A 89 4.64 10.95 -8.05
N LEU A 90 4.41 10.77 -9.37
CA LEU A 90 5.45 10.27 -10.27
C LEU A 90 6.66 11.21 -10.34
N ARG A 91 6.42 12.52 -10.42
CA ARG A 91 7.49 13.54 -10.39
C ARG A 91 8.32 13.43 -9.12
N ARG A 92 7.67 13.37 -7.96
CA ARG A 92 8.36 13.23 -6.67
C ARG A 92 9.10 11.89 -6.57
N MET A 93 8.53 10.82 -7.11
CA MET A 93 9.22 9.52 -7.17
C MET A 93 10.53 9.58 -7.96
N MET A 94 10.58 10.34 -9.06
CA MET A 94 11.79 10.54 -9.86
C MET A 94 12.77 11.52 -9.22
N ALA A 95 12.27 12.64 -8.69
CA ALA A 95 13.09 13.76 -8.22
C ALA A 95 13.56 13.58 -6.77
N ASP A 96 12.59 13.46 -5.85
CA ASP A 96 12.85 13.48 -4.41
C ASP A 96 13.11 12.07 -3.86
N GLN A 97 12.67 11.05 -4.61
CA GLN A 97 12.79 9.64 -4.26
C GLN A 97 12.29 9.35 -2.81
N PRO A 98 11.02 9.65 -2.48
CA PRO A 98 10.47 9.43 -1.14
C PRO A 98 10.31 7.94 -0.80
N VAL A 99 10.01 7.67 0.47
CA VAL A 99 9.40 6.40 0.87
C VAL A 99 7.88 6.48 0.61
N VAL A 100 7.36 5.57 -0.20
CA VAL A 100 5.96 5.52 -0.61
C VAL A 100 5.23 4.43 0.17
N ALA A 101 4.37 4.80 1.11
CA ALA A 101 3.54 3.87 1.87
C ALA A 101 2.19 3.64 1.15
N VAL A 102 2.01 2.47 0.55
CA VAL A 102 0.80 2.10 -0.18
C VAL A 102 -0.14 1.35 0.75
N VAL A 103 -1.29 1.92 1.06
CA VAL A 103 -2.28 1.35 1.98
C VAL A 103 -3.39 0.67 1.19
N ASP A 104 -3.77 -0.54 1.62
CA ASP A 104 -4.93 -1.27 1.14
C ASP A 104 -5.69 -1.93 2.30
N GLY A 105 -7.01 -1.86 2.24
CA GLY A 105 -7.94 -2.40 3.23
C GLY A 105 -8.59 -3.73 2.82
N THR A 106 -8.10 -4.37 1.75
CA THR A 106 -8.60 -5.69 1.36
C THR A 106 -8.18 -6.69 2.42
N HIS A 107 -9.13 -7.48 2.91
CA HIS A 107 -8.82 -8.69 3.64
C HIS A 107 -9.11 -9.89 2.76
N SER A 108 -8.08 -10.66 2.47
CA SER A 108 -8.25 -12.02 1.98
C SER A 108 -7.87 -12.94 3.13
N PRO A 109 -8.83 -13.61 3.79
CA PRO A 109 -8.49 -14.57 4.82
C PRO A 109 -7.63 -15.64 4.14
N GLY A 110 -6.36 -15.71 4.53
CA GLY A 110 -5.55 -16.87 4.20
C GLY A 110 -6.23 -18.10 4.82
N GLN A 111 -6.20 -19.23 4.12
CA GLN A 111 -6.50 -20.51 4.79
C GLN A 111 -5.40 -20.86 5.82
N ASP A 112 -4.28 -20.14 5.80
CA ASP A 112 -3.08 -20.34 6.60
C ASP A 112 -2.82 -19.17 7.57
N GLU A 113 -1.82 -19.32 8.45
CA GLU A 113 -1.41 -18.32 9.45
C GLU A 113 -0.91 -16.97 8.87
N HIS A 114 -0.86 -16.83 7.55
CA HIS A 114 -0.25 -15.71 6.83
C HIS A 114 -1.24 -14.65 6.36
N VAL A 115 -0.80 -13.39 6.29
CA VAL A 115 -1.59 -12.28 5.73
C VAL A 115 -1.46 -12.28 4.21
N ARG A 116 -2.56 -12.43 3.47
CA ARG A 116 -2.53 -12.37 2.01
C ARG A 116 -2.61 -10.91 1.52
N TYR A 117 -1.62 -10.48 0.75
CA TYR A 117 -1.64 -9.18 0.09
C TYR A 117 -2.55 -9.23 -1.14
N PRO A 118 -3.36 -8.18 -1.39
CA PRO A 118 -4.19 -8.14 -2.58
C PRO A 118 -3.32 -8.06 -3.82
N ARG A 119 -3.79 -8.69 -4.90
CA ARG A 119 -3.07 -8.75 -6.18
C ARG A 119 -2.74 -7.38 -6.76
N ALA A 120 -3.56 -6.37 -6.47
CA ALA A 120 -3.29 -4.97 -6.81
C ALA A 120 -1.89 -4.51 -6.36
N MET A 121 -1.34 -5.09 -5.30
CA MET A 121 0.00 -4.76 -4.82
C MET A 121 1.10 -5.06 -5.83
N LEU A 122 0.92 -6.06 -6.70
CA LEU A 122 1.89 -6.35 -7.77
C LEU A 122 2.08 -5.17 -8.73
N GLY A 123 1.02 -4.38 -8.98
CA GLY A 123 1.15 -3.17 -9.80
C GLY A 123 2.10 -2.16 -9.16
N TYR A 124 2.08 -2.02 -7.83
CA TYR A 124 3.02 -1.15 -7.11
C TYR A 124 4.44 -1.73 -7.07
N VAL A 125 4.60 -3.06 -7.01
CA VAL A 125 5.93 -3.70 -7.20
C VAL A 125 6.47 -3.41 -8.61
N ASN A 126 5.62 -3.52 -9.64
CA ASN A 126 5.99 -3.19 -11.01
C ASN A 126 6.28 -1.69 -11.19
N LEU A 127 5.60 -0.82 -10.47
CA LEU A 127 5.91 0.62 -10.43
C LEU A 127 7.33 0.86 -9.89
N ALA A 128 7.73 0.21 -8.78
CA ALA A 128 9.10 0.30 -8.29
C ALA A 128 10.12 -0.18 -9.33
N ALA A 129 9.83 -1.29 -10.02
CA ALA A 129 10.67 -1.79 -11.11
C ALA A 129 10.80 -0.77 -12.25
N SER A 130 9.69 -0.12 -12.61
CA SER A 130 9.63 0.89 -13.67
C SER A 130 10.47 2.13 -13.31
N VAL A 131 10.39 2.59 -12.06
CA VAL A 131 11.21 3.70 -11.56
C VAL A 131 12.70 3.35 -11.64
N ASN A 132 13.07 2.16 -11.16
CA ASN A 132 14.46 1.71 -11.22
C ASN A 132 14.97 1.61 -12.66
N GLU A 133 14.14 1.12 -13.59
CA GLU A 133 14.50 1.04 -15.02
C GLU A 133 14.76 2.44 -15.62
N VAL A 134 13.88 3.41 -15.35
CA VAL A 134 14.04 4.81 -15.80
C VAL A 134 15.34 5.42 -15.27
N LEU A 135 15.69 5.09 -14.03
CA LEU A 135 16.90 5.57 -13.37
C LEU A 135 18.17 4.77 -13.77
N GLY A 136 18.05 3.78 -14.66
CA GLY A 136 19.18 2.96 -15.12
C GLY A 136 19.72 1.99 -14.05
N LEU A 137 18.89 1.62 -13.07
CA LEU A 137 19.25 0.78 -11.94
C LEU A 137 18.79 -0.67 -12.14
N GLN A 138 19.53 -1.62 -11.56
CA GLN A 138 19.10 -3.02 -11.55
C GLN A 138 17.96 -3.22 -10.55
N THR A 139 16.86 -3.80 -11.01
CA THR A 139 15.74 -4.21 -10.17
C THR A 139 15.97 -5.60 -9.57
N ARG A 140 16.02 -5.71 -8.24
CA ARG A 140 16.11 -6.98 -7.51
C ARG A 140 15.29 -6.94 -6.21
N PHE A 141 14.04 -7.37 -6.27
CA PHE A 141 13.14 -7.35 -5.09
C PHE A 141 13.00 -8.70 -4.38
N GLY A 142 13.57 -9.78 -4.92
CA GLY A 142 13.36 -11.15 -4.44
C GLY A 142 11.94 -11.71 -4.68
N ILE A 143 10.99 -10.84 -5.04
CA ILE A 143 9.58 -11.18 -5.27
C ILE A 143 9.27 -11.32 -6.76
N ILE A 144 9.96 -10.57 -7.62
CA ILE A 144 9.86 -10.71 -9.07
C ILE A 144 11.09 -11.48 -9.56
N SER A 145 10.89 -12.58 -10.29
CA SER A 145 11.96 -13.33 -10.94
C SER A 145 12.45 -12.64 -12.22
N ASP A 146 13.64 -13.02 -12.70
CA ASP A 146 14.18 -12.47 -13.94
C ASP A 146 13.27 -12.72 -15.15
N GLU A 147 12.63 -13.91 -15.22
CA GLU A 147 11.64 -14.21 -16.26
C GLU A 147 10.45 -13.25 -16.20
N GLN A 148 9.97 -12.94 -15.00
CA GLN A 148 8.87 -12.01 -14.79
C GLN A 148 9.27 -10.57 -15.17
N LEU A 149 10.51 -10.15 -14.88
CA LEU A 149 11.03 -8.86 -15.33
C LEU A 149 11.16 -8.78 -16.86
N VAL A 150 11.58 -9.87 -17.53
CA VAL A 150 11.61 -9.92 -19.00
C VAL A 150 10.21 -9.74 -19.59
N ARG A 151 9.20 -10.40 -19.00
CA ARG A 151 7.80 -10.27 -19.45
C ARG A 151 7.24 -8.88 -19.17
N LEU A 152 7.57 -8.30 -18.02
CA LEU A 152 7.23 -6.90 -17.68
C LEU A 152 7.81 -5.92 -18.73
N ARG A 153 9.08 -6.09 -19.11
CA ARG A 153 9.73 -5.25 -20.14
C ARG A 153 9.13 -5.40 -21.54
N ALA A 154 8.49 -6.54 -21.83
CA ALA A 154 7.79 -6.77 -23.09
C ALA A 154 6.37 -6.16 -23.12
N ASP A 155 5.85 -5.69 -21.98
CA ASP A 155 4.53 -5.08 -21.88
C ASP A 155 4.50 -3.65 -22.46
N THR A 156 3.45 -3.32 -23.21
CA THR A 156 3.35 -2.00 -23.85
C THR A 156 3.09 -0.90 -22.82
N ASN A 157 2.23 -1.14 -21.83
CA ASN A 157 1.90 -0.15 -20.80
C ASN A 157 3.12 0.16 -19.92
N PHE A 158 3.94 -0.87 -19.63
CA PHE A 158 5.21 -0.68 -18.92
C PHE A 158 6.15 0.26 -19.68
N ASN A 159 6.34 0.03 -21.00
CA ASN A 159 7.19 0.88 -21.83
C ASN A 159 6.66 2.31 -21.96
N GLU A 160 5.34 2.49 -22.08
CA GLU A 160 4.69 3.81 -22.09
C GLU A 160 4.88 4.55 -20.76
N LEU A 161 4.74 3.85 -19.63
CA LEU A 161 4.98 4.42 -18.31
C LEU A 161 6.45 4.85 -18.14
N ILE A 162 7.41 4.02 -18.56
CA ILE A 162 8.83 4.37 -18.55
C ILE A 162 9.09 5.63 -19.38
N ALA A 163 8.56 5.68 -20.60
CA ALA A 163 8.74 6.83 -21.49
C ALA A 163 8.16 8.12 -20.88
N SER A 164 7.02 8.02 -20.20
CA SER A 164 6.39 9.14 -19.47
C SER A 164 7.24 9.60 -18.28
N MET A 165 7.69 8.66 -17.44
CA MET A 165 8.51 8.98 -16.25
C MET A 165 9.90 9.49 -16.60
N ALA A 166 10.50 9.04 -17.71
CA ALA A 166 11.81 9.53 -18.16
C ALA A 166 11.82 11.05 -18.38
N GLN A 167 10.68 11.64 -18.78
CA GLN A 167 10.53 13.09 -18.94
C GLN A 167 10.47 13.85 -17.60
N LEU A 168 10.26 13.14 -16.49
CA LEU A 168 10.13 13.71 -15.16
C LEU A 168 11.44 13.67 -14.36
N VAL A 169 12.51 13.04 -14.88
CA VAL A 169 13.80 12.92 -14.20
C VAL A 169 14.55 14.25 -14.24
N PRO A 170 14.83 14.89 -13.09
CA PRO A 170 15.60 16.13 -13.07
C PRO A 170 17.06 15.92 -13.52
N PRO A 171 17.68 16.89 -14.22
CA PRO A 171 19.11 16.84 -14.51
C PRO A 171 19.95 16.76 -13.23
N GLY A 172 20.97 15.88 -13.21
CA GLY A 172 21.87 15.74 -12.07
C GLY A 172 21.32 14.91 -10.91
N THR A 173 20.17 14.25 -11.08
CA THR A 173 19.64 13.30 -10.10
C THR A 173 20.65 12.18 -9.85
N SER A 174 21.02 11.97 -8.58
CA SER A 174 21.78 10.79 -8.16
C SER A 174 20.80 9.67 -7.85
N PRO A 175 20.68 8.63 -8.69
CA PRO A 175 19.63 7.64 -8.55
C PRO A 175 19.93 6.65 -7.41
N LEU A 176 19.00 6.49 -6.48
CA LEU A 176 18.93 5.31 -5.60
C LEU A 176 17.79 4.41 -6.03
N GLY A 177 17.99 3.11 -5.88
CA GLY A 177 16.99 2.10 -6.26
C GLY A 177 15.88 2.06 -5.23
N TYR A 178 14.64 2.10 -5.70
CA TYR A 178 13.49 1.78 -4.86
C TYR A 178 13.55 0.31 -4.45
N GLU A 179 13.48 0.07 -3.15
CA GLU A 179 13.23 -1.24 -2.57
C GLU A 179 11.72 -1.47 -2.40
N VAL A 180 11.31 -2.72 -2.14
CA VAL A 180 9.92 -3.05 -1.83
C VAL A 180 9.84 -3.66 -0.44
N GLY A 181 9.03 -3.06 0.43
CA GLY A 181 8.76 -3.53 1.78
C GLY A 181 7.31 -3.96 1.96
N PHE A 182 7.04 -4.75 2.99
CA PHE A 182 5.72 -5.30 3.29
C PHE A 182 5.40 -5.05 4.74
N TRP A 183 4.18 -4.65 5.08
CA TRP A 183 3.78 -4.51 6.47
C TRP A 183 2.29 -4.78 6.68
N ASN A 184 1.98 -5.32 7.85
CA ASN A 184 0.61 -5.47 8.34
C ASN A 184 0.60 -5.31 9.86
N PRO A 185 -0.52 -4.84 10.44
CA PRO A 185 -0.63 -4.59 11.88
C PRO A 185 -0.51 -5.85 12.74
N ALA A 186 -0.80 -7.04 12.18
CA ALA A 186 -0.61 -8.31 12.89
C ALA A 186 0.88 -8.70 13.03
N ARG A 187 1.79 -7.99 12.37
CA ARG A 187 3.23 -8.30 12.27
C ARG A 187 3.48 -9.76 11.87
N LYS A 188 2.62 -10.29 11.01
CA LYS A 188 2.76 -11.65 10.48
C LYS A 188 3.43 -11.64 9.13
N ARG A 189 4.19 -12.69 8.83
CA ARG A 189 4.65 -12.97 7.46
C ARG A 189 3.45 -12.92 6.51
N GLY A 190 3.59 -12.18 5.42
CA GLY A 190 2.54 -12.10 4.42
C GLY A 190 2.91 -12.82 3.13
N VAL A 191 1.89 -13.08 2.32
CA VAL A 191 1.98 -13.81 1.06
C VAL A 191 1.48 -12.91 -0.06
N LEU A 192 2.29 -12.78 -1.10
CA LEU A 192 1.89 -12.20 -2.37
C LEU A 192 1.79 -13.32 -3.40
N GLU A 193 0.58 -13.55 -3.92
CA GLU A 193 0.32 -14.57 -4.94
C GLU A 193 0.61 -14.02 -6.32
N ILE A 194 1.50 -14.69 -7.07
CA ILE A 194 1.80 -14.35 -8.45
C ILE A 194 1.26 -15.45 -9.36
N PHE A 195 0.28 -15.07 -10.19
CA PHE A 195 -0.33 -15.95 -11.17
C PHE A 195 0.49 -15.91 -12.46
N SER A 196 0.84 -17.09 -12.98
CA SER A 196 1.47 -17.22 -14.30
C SER A 196 0.48 -17.87 -15.25
N TYR A 197 0.12 -17.22 -16.36
CA TYR A 197 -0.79 -17.83 -17.34
C TYR A 197 -0.21 -19.06 -18.04
N THR A 198 1.11 -19.24 -18.02
CA THR A 198 1.79 -20.37 -18.67
C THR A 198 1.87 -21.61 -17.79
N SER A 199 1.61 -21.47 -16.49
CA SER A 199 1.59 -22.58 -15.54
C SER A 199 0.31 -22.52 -14.74
N VAL A 200 -0.46 -23.59 -14.65
CA VAL A 200 -1.67 -23.69 -13.80
C VAL A 200 -1.36 -23.52 -12.29
N HIS A 201 -0.13 -23.15 -11.94
CA HIS A 201 0.38 -22.99 -10.59
C HIS A 201 0.42 -21.51 -10.19
N VAL A 202 -0.13 -21.23 -9.01
CA VAL A 202 0.08 -19.97 -8.28
C VAL A 202 1.42 -20.07 -7.58
N LYS A 203 2.31 -19.09 -7.79
CA LYS A 203 3.55 -19.00 -7.03
C LYS A 203 3.34 -18.06 -5.86
N GLU A 204 3.55 -18.57 -4.65
CA GLU A 204 3.46 -17.79 -3.42
C GLU A 204 4.83 -17.20 -3.06
N HIS A 205 4.85 -15.90 -2.80
CA HIS A 205 6.02 -15.20 -2.29
C HIS A 205 5.77 -14.75 -0.87
N PHE A 206 6.60 -15.24 0.05
CA PHE A 206 6.55 -14.90 1.45
C PHE A 206 7.44 -13.70 1.73
N ALA A 207 6.90 -12.70 2.43
CA ALA A 207 7.64 -11.52 2.86
C ALA A 207 7.50 -11.33 4.37
N GLU A 208 8.63 -11.06 5.03
CA GLU A 208 8.62 -10.63 6.42
C GLU A 208 8.07 -9.20 6.55
N PRO A 209 7.39 -8.87 7.65
CA PRO A 209 7.06 -7.50 7.97
C PRO A 209 8.33 -6.65 8.06
N LEU A 210 8.32 -5.54 7.33
CA LEU A 210 9.36 -4.52 7.35
C LEU A 210 9.42 -3.89 8.75
N ASP A 211 10.60 -3.91 9.35
CA ASP A 211 10.96 -2.98 10.42
C ASP A 211 11.42 -1.66 9.77
N PRO A 212 10.80 -0.51 10.07
CA PRO A 212 11.23 0.79 9.54
C PRO A 212 12.73 1.04 9.71
N GLN A 213 13.39 0.54 10.76
CA GLN A 213 14.82 0.74 10.96
C GLN A 213 15.70 0.08 9.88
N GLN A 214 15.18 -0.90 9.14
CA GLN A 214 15.90 -1.61 8.09
C GLN A 214 15.94 -0.86 6.76
N LEU A 215 15.11 0.17 6.57
CA LEU A 215 15.10 0.94 5.32
C LEU A 215 16.44 1.65 5.10
N SER A 216 16.99 1.52 3.90
CA SER A 216 18.30 2.09 3.53
C SER A 216 18.22 3.22 2.50
N GLY A 217 17.07 3.37 1.83
CA GLY A 217 16.89 4.30 0.73
C GLY A 217 15.41 4.54 0.38
N PRO A 218 15.11 4.98 -0.85
CA PRO A 218 13.73 5.04 -1.32
C PRO A 218 13.11 3.64 -1.33
N ALA A 219 11.82 3.57 -1.04
CA ALA A 219 11.11 2.29 -1.00
C ALA A 219 9.62 2.47 -1.29
N ILE A 220 9.00 1.43 -1.84
CA ILE A 220 7.54 1.28 -1.84
C ILE A 220 7.20 0.27 -0.75
N VAL A 221 6.50 0.71 0.29
CA VAL A 221 6.06 -0.12 1.41
C VAL A 221 4.59 -0.48 1.23
N LEU A 222 4.32 -1.75 0.98
CA LEU A 222 2.98 -2.28 0.77
C LEU A 222 2.35 -2.62 2.12
N ILE A 223 1.27 -1.93 2.46
CA ILE A 223 0.57 -2.02 3.74
C ILE A 223 -0.80 -2.67 3.53
N THR A 224 -0.98 -3.86 4.08
CA THR A 224 -2.32 -4.41 4.32
C THR A 224 -2.76 -3.93 5.68
N SER A 225 -3.72 -3.02 5.72
CA SER A 225 -4.21 -2.38 6.94
C SER A 225 -5.10 -3.28 7.78
N THR A 226 -5.66 -4.35 7.19
CA THR A 226 -6.63 -5.20 7.89
C THR A 226 -5.99 -6.20 8.84
N LEU A 227 -6.65 -6.42 9.98
CA LEU A 227 -6.32 -7.47 10.94
C LEU A 227 -7.23 -8.69 10.74
N PRO A 228 -6.74 -9.91 11.09
CA PRO A 228 -7.60 -11.08 11.21
C PRO A 228 -8.78 -10.82 12.16
N ALA A 229 -9.95 -11.36 11.82
CA ALA A 229 -11.18 -11.15 12.59
C ALA A 229 -11.07 -11.58 14.07
N ASP A 230 -10.20 -12.56 14.36
CA ASP A 230 -9.92 -13.09 15.70
C ASP A 230 -8.71 -12.44 16.39
N SER A 231 -8.19 -11.33 15.86
CA SER A 231 -7.03 -10.63 16.41
C SER A 231 -7.25 -10.21 17.86
N GLN A 232 -6.29 -10.58 18.72
CA GLN A 232 -6.29 -10.17 20.13
C GLN A 232 -6.14 -8.65 20.31
N LEU A 233 -5.62 -7.95 19.29
CA LEU A 233 -5.52 -6.49 19.30
C LEU A 233 -6.90 -5.82 19.39
N TYR A 234 -7.93 -6.44 18.80
CA TYR A 234 -9.31 -5.94 18.93
C TYR A 234 -9.83 -6.06 20.36
N ALA A 235 -9.59 -7.19 21.02
CA ALA A 235 -9.99 -7.37 22.40
C ALA A 235 -9.29 -6.36 23.33
N GLY A 236 -8.00 -6.11 23.10
CA GLY A 236 -7.23 -5.10 23.84
C GLY A 236 -7.75 -3.67 23.65
N ALA A 237 -8.34 -3.37 22.50
CA ALA A 237 -8.96 -2.09 22.19
C ALA A 237 -10.44 -1.99 22.63
N GLY A 238 -11.01 -3.02 23.26
CA GLY A 238 -12.41 -3.05 23.65
C GLY A 238 -13.39 -3.22 22.48
N LEU A 239 -12.91 -3.66 21.32
CA LEU A 239 -13.72 -3.91 20.13
C LEU A 239 -14.41 -5.28 20.19
N PRO A 240 -15.58 -5.44 19.55
CA PRO A 240 -16.26 -6.73 19.50
C PRO A 240 -15.43 -7.80 18.76
N LYS A 241 -15.72 -9.08 18.99
CA LYS A 241 -14.99 -10.20 18.34
C LYS A 241 -15.39 -10.45 16.88
N LYS A 242 -16.54 -9.93 16.45
CA LYS A 242 -17.03 -10.16 15.08
C LYS A 242 -16.64 -8.96 14.23
N HIS A 243 -15.66 -9.18 13.36
CA HIS A 243 -15.23 -8.25 12.34
C HIS A 243 -15.30 -8.95 10.99
N THR A 244 -15.84 -8.29 9.97
CA THR A 244 -15.82 -8.81 8.60
C THR A 244 -15.13 -7.77 7.71
N PRO A 245 -13.80 -7.81 7.66
CA PRO A 245 -13.05 -6.86 6.84
C PRO A 245 -13.34 -7.08 5.36
N GLY A 246 -13.48 -5.97 4.64
CA GLY A 246 -14.00 -5.92 3.27
C GLY A 246 -14.81 -4.64 3.10
N TYR A 247 -14.24 -3.52 3.59
CA TYR A 247 -15.01 -2.35 3.96
C TYR A 247 -15.90 -1.89 2.81
N PHE A 248 -17.19 -2.18 2.99
CA PHE A 248 -18.31 -1.84 2.11
C PHE A 248 -18.35 -2.54 0.74
N ASP A 249 -17.92 -3.81 0.65
CA ASP A 249 -17.98 -4.63 -0.57
C ASP A 249 -19.34 -4.58 -1.32
N ASP A 250 -20.45 -4.36 -0.60
CA ASP A 250 -21.79 -4.27 -1.18
C ASP A 250 -22.37 -2.85 -1.25
N ARG A 251 -21.65 -1.80 -0.82
CA ARG A 251 -22.16 -0.42 -0.77
C ARG A 251 -21.10 0.61 -1.15
N PRO A 252 -21.42 1.61 -2.00
CA PRO A 252 -20.50 2.71 -2.24
C PRO A 252 -20.34 3.52 -0.95
N TRP A 253 -19.23 3.34 -0.23
CA TRP A 253 -19.00 4.01 1.06
C TRP A 253 -19.08 5.54 0.96
N ARG A 254 -18.77 6.10 -0.21
CA ARG A 254 -18.93 7.52 -0.55
C ARG A 254 -20.37 8.03 -0.49
N GLN A 255 -21.36 7.13 -0.50
CA GLN A 255 -22.78 7.47 -0.35
C GLN A 255 -23.24 7.51 1.12
N ILE A 256 -22.38 7.10 2.07
CA ILE A 256 -22.71 7.16 3.48
C ILE A 256 -22.49 8.59 3.97
N GLU A 257 -23.59 9.30 4.24
CA GLU A 257 -23.56 10.67 4.70
C GLU A 257 -22.74 10.83 5.99
N GLY A 258 -21.83 11.81 5.97
CA GLY A 258 -20.96 12.13 7.11
C GLY A 258 -19.94 11.04 7.47
N LEU A 259 -19.74 10.02 6.63
CA LEU A 259 -18.83 8.90 6.92
C LEU A 259 -17.42 9.36 7.28
N GLU A 260 -16.84 10.28 6.51
CA GLU A 260 -15.49 10.78 6.76
C GLU A 260 -15.36 11.39 8.15
N LYS A 261 -16.27 12.28 8.53
CA LYS A 261 -16.28 12.89 9.88
C LYS A 261 -16.43 11.85 10.97
N ARG A 262 -17.26 10.83 10.75
CA ARG A 262 -17.48 9.73 11.70
C ARG A 262 -16.25 8.86 11.86
N LEU A 263 -15.57 8.52 10.76
CA LEU A 263 -14.32 7.76 10.76
C LEU A 263 -13.20 8.53 11.46
N GLN A 264 -13.04 9.82 11.15
CA GLN A 264 -12.05 10.68 11.81
C GLN A 264 -12.33 10.76 13.32
N ALA A 265 -13.57 11.06 13.73
CA ALA A 265 -13.94 11.09 15.14
C ALA A 265 -13.73 9.73 15.85
N ALA A 266 -13.96 8.62 15.15
CA ALA A 266 -13.71 7.29 15.68
C ALA A 266 -12.20 7.03 15.87
N ALA A 267 -11.36 7.44 14.92
CA ALA A 267 -9.90 7.28 14.97
C ALA A 267 -9.25 8.06 16.10
N GLU A 268 -9.78 9.23 16.45
CA GLU A 268 -9.27 10.03 17.57
C GLU A 268 -9.21 9.25 18.89
N ARG A 269 -10.13 8.29 19.12
CA ARG A 269 -10.11 7.43 20.31
C ARG A 269 -8.87 6.53 20.40
N TYR A 270 -8.32 6.15 19.25
CA TYR A 270 -7.21 5.19 19.14
C TYR A 270 -5.86 5.86 18.87
N LEU A 271 -5.86 7.15 18.54
CA LEU A 271 -4.63 7.93 18.33
C LEU A 271 -4.07 8.54 19.61
N THR A 272 -4.90 8.65 20.67
CA THR A 272 -4.51 9.23 21.96
C THR A 272 -4.15 8.20 23.03
N SER A 273 -4.41 6.92 22.77
CA SER A 273 -4.12 5.78 23.66
C SER A 273 -2.72 5.24 23.46
#